data_AF-A0A660TMM0-F1
#
_entry.id   AF-A0A660TMM0-F1
#
_cell.length_a   1.000
_cell.length_b   1.000
_cell.length_c   1.000
_cell.angle_alpha   90.00
_cell.angle_beta   90.00
_cell.angle_gamma   90.00
#
_symmetry.space_group_name_H-M   'P 1'
#
loop_
_entity.id
_entity.type
_entity.pdbx_description
1 polymer ?
#
loop_
_entity_poly.entity_id
_entity_poly.type
_entity_poly.pdbx_seq_one_letter_code
_entity_poly.pdbx_strand_id
1 'polypeptide(L)' 'MRTTITLDDQLEQDIKELAVREKTTFKAITNELLRRGLEARESSPAYSFSVEAEDCGVKEGIDEEKLNQACDELEAEG' A
#
# COMPACT_ATOMS: atom_id res chain seq x y z
N MET A 1 17.50 24.05 -15.03
CA MET A 1 17.58 24.90 -13.82
C MET A 1 18.65 24.35 -12.89
N ARG A 2 19.33 25.20 -12.10
CA ARG A 2 20.24 24.76 -11.03
C ARG A 2 19.58 25.08 -9.70
N THR A 3 19.40 24.04 -8.90
CA THR A 3 18.73 24.10 -7.60
C THR A 3 19.62 23.39 -6.59
N THR A 4 19.67 23.90 -5.37
CA THR A 4 20.31 23.22 -4.24
C THR A 4 19.20 22.58 -3.42
N ILE A 5 19.35 21.29 -3.14
CA ILE A 5 18.46 20.53 -2.26
C ILE A 5 19.32 19.84 -1.21
N THR A 6 18.78 19.67 -0.01
CA THR A 6 19.42 18.88 1.05
C THR A 6 18.88 17.46 0.97
N LEU A 7 19.77 16.47 1.02
CA LEU A 7 19.43 15.05 1.11
C LEU A 7 19.98 14.52 2.45
N ASP A 8 19.28 13.57 3.05
CA ASP A 8 19.82 12.83 4.19
C ASP A 8 21.05 12.03 3.76
N ASP A 9 22.02 11.86 4.67
CA ASP A 9 23.33 11.24 4.37
C ASP A 9 23.19 9.86 3.73
N GLN A 10 22.28 9.03 4.26
CA GLN A 10 22.03 7.69 3.73
C GLN A 10 21.46 7.74 2.30
N LEU A 11 20.52 8.63 2.04
CA LEU A 11 19.89 8.77 0.73
C LEU A 11 20.90 9.25 -0.32
N GLU A 12 21.77 10.19 0.06
CA GLU A 12 22.86 10.62 -0.82
C GLU A 12 23.78 9.45 -1.20
N GLN A 13 24.13 8.61 -0.21
CA GLN A 13 24.99 7.45 -0.43
C GLN A 13 24.33 6.40 -1.33
N ASP A 14 23.06 6.06 -1.08
CA ASP A 14 22.31 5.10 -1.89
C ASP A 14 22.23 5.53 -3.35
N ILE A 15 21.98 6.82 -3.60
CA ILE A 15 21.92 7.38 -4.96
C ILE A 15 23.30 7.34 -5.64
N LYS A 16 24.38 7.62 -4.90
CA LYS A 16 25.76 7.52 -5.44
C LYS A 16 26.10 6.09 -5.84
N GLU A 17 25.79 5.11 -4.98
CA GLU A 17 26.04 3.70 -5.25
C GLU A 17 25.22 3.22 -6.46
N LEU A 18 23.96 3.64 -6.56
CA LEU A 18 23.12 3.34 -7.71
C LEU A 18 23.67 3.95 -8.99
N ALA A 19 24.13 5.20 -8.96
CA ALA A 19 24.73 5.85 -10.14
C ALA A 19 25.98 5.12 -10.63
N VAL A 20 26.82 4.61 -9.71
CA VAL A 20 27.98 3.77 -10.05
C VAL A 20 27.54 2.46 -10.70
N ARG A 21 26.54 1.78 -10.11
CA ARG A 21 26.02 0.50 -10.63
C ARG A 21 25.43 0.64 -12.04
N GLU A 22 24.66 1.70 -12.27
CA GLU A 22 24.00 1.99 -13.56
C GLU A 22 24.93 2.72 -14.55
N LYS A 23 26.19 2.97 -14.18
CA LYS A 23 27.20 3.66 -15.00
C LYS A 23 26.72 5.01 -15.55
N THR A 24 26.04 5.78 -14.71
CA THR A 24 25.52 7.10 -15.07
C THR A 24 25.86 8.13 -13.99
N THR A 25 25.47 9.38 -14.22
CA THR A 25 25.79 10.48 -13.28
C THR A 25 24.80 10.50 -12.11
N PHE A 26 25.27 10.95 -10.94
CA PHE A 26 24.41 11.23 -9.77
C PHE A 26 23.19 12.06 -10.18
N LYS A 27 23.40 13.16 -10.92
CA LYS A 27 22.34 14.03 -11.44
C LYS A 27 21.30 13.25 -12.27
N ALA A 28 21.73 12.34 -13.15
CA ALA A 28 20.82 11.60 -14.01
C ALA A 28 19.92 10.70 -13.18
N ILE A 29 20.49 9.89 -12.28
CA ILE A 29 19.74 9.04 -11.35
C ILE A 29 18.83 9.86 -10.44
N THR A 30 19.32 10.94 -9.83
CA THR A 30 18.48 11.77 -8.94
C THR A 30 17.25 12.29 -9.68
N ASN A 31 17.40 12.78 -10.92
CA ASN A 31 16.25 13.28 -11.68
C ASN A 31 15.29 12.15 -12.09
N GLU A 32 15.80 10.99 -12.46
CA GLU A 32 14.99 9.82 -12.80
C GLU A 32 14.16 9.34 -11.60
N LEU A 33 14.80 9.19 -10.44
CA LEU A 33 14.14 8.79 -9.20
C LEU A 33 13.06 9.78 -8.78
N LEU A 34 13.35 11.09 -8.86
CA LEU A 34 12.36 12.13 -8.55
C LEU A 34 11.15 12.10 -9.49
N ARG A 35 11.36 11.88 -10.80
CA ARG A 35 10.26 11.74 -11.78
C ARG A 35 9.39 10.53 -11.46
N ARG A 36 10.01 9.36 -11.25
CA ARG A 36 9.30 8.13 -10.89
C ARG A 36 8.52 8.28 -9.58
N GLY A 37 9.11 8.96 -8.59
CA GLY A 37 8.44 9.23 -7.32
C GLY A 37 7.21 10.12 -7.47
N LEU A 38 7.28 11.15 -8.33
CA LEU A 38 6.13 12.01 -8.64
C LEU A 38 5.04 11.24 -9.39
N GLU A 39 5.40 10.47 -10.41
CA GLU A 39 4.46 9.64 -11.17
C GLU A 39 3.77 8.59 -10.28
N ALA A 40 4.53 7.91 -9.41
CA ALA A 40 3.99 6.91 -8.48
C ALA A 40 3.03 7.53 -7.46
N ARG A 41 3.29 8.77 -7.03
CA ARG A 41 2.38 9.52 -6.15
C ARG A 41 1.08 9.89 -6.84
N GLU A 42 1.14 10.30 -8.11
CA GLU A 42 -0.05 10.64 -8.90
C GLU A 42 -0.85 9.41 -9.33
N SER A 43 -0.15 8.30 -9.56
CA SER A 43 -0.73 7.04 -10.06
C SER A 43 -1.21 6.12 -8.95
N SER A 44 -0.92 6.40 -7.68
CA SER A 44 -1.45 5.61 -6.58
C SER A 44 -2.96 5.81 -6.55
N PRO A 45 -3.78 4.80 -6.92
CA PRO A 45 -5.19 4.88 -6.65
C PRO A 45 -5.30 4.99 -5.14
N ALA A 46 -6.05 5.98 -4.64
CA ALA A 46 -6.58 5.85 -3.30
C ALA A 46 -7.46 4.60 -3.34
N TYR A 47 -6.90 3.43 -3.04
CA TYR A 47 -7.67 2.22 -2.85
C TYR A 47 -8.50 2.48 -1.60
N SER A 48 -9.67 3.08 -1.79
CA SER A 48 -10.73 3.02 -0.80
C SER A 48 -11.11 1.56 -0.70
N PHE A 49 -10.78 0.94 0.43
CA PHE A 49 -11.35 -0.34 0.78
C PHE A 49 -12.86 -0.20 0.73
N SER A 50 -13.49 -0.90 -0.22
CA SER A 50 -14.94 -0.94 -0.38
C SER A 50 -15.38 -2.35 -0.04
N VAL A 51 -16.29 -2.47 0.94
CA VAL A 51 -16.93 -3.74 1.25
C VAL A 51 -18.08 -3.91 0.26
N GLU A 52 -17.95 -4.87 -0.65
CA GLU A 52 -19.09 -5.36 -1.42
C GLU A 52 -19.85 -6.36 -0.54
N ALA A 53 -20.85 -5.87 0.18
CA ALA A 53 -21.73 -6.72 0.97
C ALA A 53 -22.76 -7.39 0.03
N GLU A 54 -22.84 -8.71 0.07
CA GLU A 54 -23.93 -9.45 -0.56
C GLU A 54 -25.06 -9.67 0.46
N ASP A 55 -26.30 -9.51 0.02
CA ASP A 55 -27.48 -9.83 0.83
C ASP A 55 -27.66 -11.35 0.88
N CYS A 56 -27.12 -11.96 1.92
CA CYS A 56 -27.23 -13.40 2.15
C CYS A 56 -28.60 -13.83 2.70
N GLY A 57 -29.45 -12.87 3.09
CA GLY A 57 -30.69 -13.14 3.82
C GLY A 57 -30.48 -13.91 5.12
N VAL A 58 -31.55 -14.01 5.91
CA VAL A 58 -31.54 -14.74 7.19
C VAL A 58 -32.70 -15.71 7.20
N LYS A 59 -32.44 -16.96 7.60
CA LYS A 59 -33.49 -17.97 7.69
C LYS A 59 -34.43 -17.64 8.85
N GLU A 60 -35.72 -17.92 8.65
CA GLU A 60 -36.74 -17.79 9.68
C GLU A 60 -36.34 -18.56 10.96
N GLY A 61 -36.41 -17.88 12.11
CA GLY A 61 -36.01 -18.43 13.41
C GLY A 61 -34.54 -18.21 13.78
N ILE A 62 -33.73 -17.59 12.92
CA ILE A 62 -32.36 -17.16 13.26
C ILE A 62 -32.39 -15.69 13.72
N ASP A 63 -31.80 -15.45 14.89
CA ASP A 63 -31.60 -14.11 15.46
C ASP A 63 -30.23 -13.57 15.00
N GLU A 64 -30.24 -12.54 14.16
CA GLU A 64 -29.05 -11.90 13.56
C GLU A 64 -28.07 -11.37 14.59
N GLU A 65 -28.57 -10.92 15.76
CA GLU A 65 -27.72 -10.37 16.82
C GLU A 65 -27.06 -11.47 17.65
N LYS A 66 -27.39 -12.75 17.40
CA LYS A 66 -26.90 -13.90 18.17
C LYS A 66 -26.19 -14.95 17.33
N LEU A 67 -25.69 -14.58 16.15
CA LEU A 67 -24.94 -15.50 15.28
C LEU A 67 -23.74 -16.15 15.96
N ASN A 68 -23.06 -15.45 16.89
CA ASN A 68 -21.95 -16.02 17.66
C ASN A 68 -22.40 -17.20 18.52
N GLN A 69 -23.56 -17.12 19.16
CA GLN A 69 -24.09 -18.20 20.01
C GLN A 69 -24.47 -19.43 19.15
N ALA A 70 -25.04 -19.21 17.97
CA ALA A 70 -25.31 -20.30 17.04
C ALA A 70 -24.02 -20.99 16.57
N CYS A 71 -22.93 -20.23 16.43
CA CYS A 71 -21.61 -20.80 16.14
C CYS A 71 -21.08 -21.63 17.31
N ASP A 72 -21.20 -21.13 18.54
CA ASP A 72 -20.79 -21.83 19.76
C ASP A 72 -21.55 -23.15 19.94
N GLU A 73 -22.86 -23.17 19.65
CA GLU A 73 -23.70 -24.37 19.72
C GLU A 73 -23.27 -25.42 18.68
N LEU A 74 -22.93 -25.01 17.45
CA LEU A 74 -22.41 -25.91 16.41
C LEU A 74 -21.03 -26.49 16.75
N GLU A 75 -20.17 -25.69 17.38
CA GLU A 75 -18.85 -26.16 17.83
C GLU A 75 -18.96 -27.16 18.99
N ALA A 76 -19.98 -27.03 19.84
CA ALA A 76 -20.23 -27.94 20.96
C ALA A 76 -20.85 -29.29 20.55
N GLU A 77 -21.49 -29.36 19.38
CA GLU A 77 -22.08 -30.59 18.82
C GLU A 77 -21.11 -31.42 17.96
N GLY A 78 -19.89 -30.93 17.72
CA GLY A 78 -18.80 -31.64 17.00
C GLY A 78 -17.88 -32.47 17.89
#